data_AF-A0A955SQY5-F1
#
_entry.id   AF-A0A955SQY5-F1
#
_cell.length_a   1.000
_cell.length_b   1.000
_cell.length_c   1.000
_cell.angle_alpha   90.00
_cell.angle_beta   90.00
_cell.angle_gamma   90.00
#
_symmetry.space_group_name_H-M   'P 1'
#
loop_
_entity.id
_entity.type
_entity.pdbx_description
1 polymer ?
#
loop_
_entity_poly.entity_id
_entity_poly.type
_entity_poly.pdbx_seq_one_letter_code
_entity_poly.pdbx_strand_id
1 'polypeptide(L)'
;MNRTEIRMRFLIILFTSCLLSETISAEPTEKGWLPSQDESYRLNFHQAFGEPSTRFSSLQEYLDYFDYDRYLGSTLSTAITSMQLGSRPVMWSMDYWMISMNEAYHATGDPYYLRENLRCIRAVLDYRDDQRGATLYNGAIAPVWGTDIYSGGTGRRYYTGHSGMVTFPMLEFLLLVQNETDLLADLGDEYDEILNLVHETLDYHSRDWNEGPEPDEGHFFNHPDSEYRSQYQNQPQPANLQCAMGRALWMSWKVSGDTTHR
;
A
#
# COMPACT_ATOMS: atom_id res chain seq x y z
N MET A 1 -0.30 -45.99 48.51
CA MET A 1 -1.21 -46.21 49.65
C MET A 1 -0.93 -45.11 50.67
N ASN A 2 -1.85 -44.32 51.19
CA ASN A 2 -3.26 -44.13 50.94
C ASN A 2 -3.62 -42.68 51.33
N ARG A 3 -4.46 -42.06 50.49
CA ARG A 3 -5.28 -40.88 50.79
C ARG A 3 -6.35 -41.29 51.80
N THR A 4 -6.57 -40.50 52.85
CA THR A 4 -7.80 -40.53 53.67
C THR A 4 -8.03 -39.11 54.22
N GLU A 5 -8.89 -38.33 53.55
CA GLU A 5 -10.21 -37.90 54.03
C GLU A 5 -10.21 -37.22 55.41
N ILE A 6 -10.40 -35.90 55.43
CA ILE A 6 -11.20 -35.21 56.46
C ILE A 6 -12.21 -34.32 55.72
N ARG A 7 -13.48 -34.67 55.91
CA ARG A 7 -14.68 -34.03 55.37
C ARG A 7 -15.21 -32.95 56.31
N MET A 8 -15.92 -31.98 55.72
CA MET A 8 -17.14 -31.30 56.24
C MET A 8 -16.94 -30.33 57.42
N ARG A 9 -17.55 -29.13 57.51
CA ARG A 9 -18.89 -28.69 57.08
C ARG A 9 -19.13 -27.20 57.49
N PHE A 10 -20.08 -26.54 56.81
CA PHE A 10 -20.79 -25.27 57.15
C PHE A 10 -20.00 -23.95 56.95
N LEU A 11 -20.53 -22.92 56.29
CA LEU A 11 -21.86 -22.32 56.45
C LEU A 11 -22.33 -21.59 55.17
N ILE A 12 -23.63 -21.71 54.88
CA ILE A 12 -24.43 -21.01 53.86
C ILE A 12 -25.07 -19.78 54.50
N ILE A 13 -24.94 -18.59 53.90
CA ILE A 13 -25.88 -17.45 53.93
C ILE A 13 -25.65 -16.73 52.57
N LEU A 14 -26.41 -16.91 51.50
CA LEU A 14 -27.78 -16.47 51.14
C LEU A 14 -28.03 -14.95 51.16
N PHE A 15 -27.97 -14.38 49.94
CA PHE A 15 -28.96 -13.49 49.29
C PHE A 15 -28.93 -11.95 49.45
N THR A 16 -28.78 -11.33 48.26
CA THR A 16 -29.47 -10.12 47.73
C THR A 16 -29.36 -8.76 48.43
N SER A 17 -28.65 -7.87 47.76
CA SER A 17 -29.05 -6.47 47.52
C SER A 17 -28.51 -6.07 46.14
N CYS A 18 -29.34 -6.14 45.09
CA CYS A 18 -29.95 -4.97 44.43
C CYS A 18 -28.99 -3.79 44.21
N LEU A 19 -28.71 -3.56 42.91
CA LEU A 19 -28.75 -2.27 42.23
C LEU A 19 -28.04 -1.11 42.94
N LEU A 20 -26.84 -0.81 42.46
CA LEU A 20 -26.34 0.55 42.20
C LEU A 20 -25.08 0.40 41.34
N SER A 21 -25.09 1.05 40.17
CA SER A 21 -23.95 1.68 39.46
C SER A 21 -22.61 0.93 39.47
N GLU A 22 -22.02 0.54 38.35
CA GLU A 22 -21.69 1.42 37.23
C GLU A 22 -21.65 0.60 35.95
N THR A 23 -22.42 1.03 34.95
CA THR A 23 -22.03 0.87 33.56
C THR A 23 -20.63 1.48 33.43
N ILE A 24 -19.60 0.64 33.29
CA ILE A 24 -18.35 1.08 32.68
C ILE A 24 -18.67 1.26 31.19
N SER A 25 -19.33 2.39 30.90
CA SER A 25 -19.18 3.04 29.62
C SER A 25 -17.71 3.42 29.57
N ALA A 26 -16.91 2.64 28.84
CA ALA A 26 -15.66 3.14 28.32
C ALA A 26 -16.06 4.24 27.33
N GLU A 27 -16.29 5.45 27.83
CA GLU A 27 -16.23 6.62 26.97
C GLU A 27 -14.86 6.57 26.29
N PRO A 28 -14.78 6.61 24.95
CA PRO A 28 -13.51 6.81 24.31
C PRO A 28 -12.95 8.09 24.91
N THR A 29 -11.77 8.01 25.55
CA THR A 29 -11.00 9.19 25.87
C THR A 29 -10.46 9.73 24.54
N GLU A 30 -11.35 10.23 23.68
CA GLU A 30 -11.02 11.21 22.69
C GLU A 30 -10.47 12.40 23.49
N LYS A 31 -9.15 12.45 23.64
CA LYS A 31 -8.47 13.73 23.65
C LYS A 31 -8.69 14.33 22.26
N GLY A 32 -9.91 14.78 22.02
CA GLY A 32 -10.29 15.45 20.79
C GLY A 32 -9.37 16.64 20.61
N TRP A 33 -8.90 16.83 19.38
CA TRP A 33 -8.12 17.99 19.01
C TRP A 33 -8.94 19.24 19.33
N LEU A 34 -8.51 20.00 20.33
CA LEU A 34 -9.20 21.21 20.76
C LEU A 34 -8.94 22.32 19.73
N PRO A 35 -9.90 23.23 19.47
CA PRO A 35 -9.68 24.38 18.60
C PRO A 35 -8.45 25.23 18.98
N SER A 36 -8.10 25.29 20.26
CA SER A 36 -6.90 25.98 20.74
C SER A 36 -5.59 25.28 20.36
N GLN A 37 -5.62 23.95 20.23
CA GLN A 37 -4.48 23.16 19.75
C GLN A 37 -4.31 23.37 18.25
N ASP A 38 -5.41 23.53 17.51
CA ASP A 38 -5.40 23.86 16.08
C ASP A 38 -4.76 25.23 15.82
N GLU A 39 -5.17 26.26 16.55
CA GLU A 39 -4.60 27.60 16.41
C GLU A 39 -3.12 27.62 16.80
N SER A 40 -2.76 26.91 17.87
CA SER A 40 -1.35 26.78 18.28
C SER A 40 -0.52 26.04 17.22
N TYR A 41 -1.06 24.98 16.62
CA TYR A 41 -0.43 24.26 15.53
C TYR A 41 -0.25 25.15 14.30
N ARG A 42 -1.29 25.87 13.88
CA ARG A 42 -1.27 26.80 12.75
C ARG A 42 -0.18 27.87 12.92
N LEU A 43 -0.13 28.50 14.10
CA LEU A 43 0.92 29.48 14.43
C LEU A 43 2.32 28.88 14.38
N ASN A 44 2.52 27.72 15.01
CA ASN A 44 3.82 27.04 15.01
C ASN A 44 4.23 26.61 13.59
N PHE A 45 3.28 26.14 12.78
CA PHE A 45 3.49 25.75 11.40
C PHE A 45 3.93 26.95 10.56
N HIS A 46 3.21 28.08 10.62
CA HIS A 46 3.61 29.29 9.89
C HIS A 46 4.90 29.91 10.42
N GLN A 47 5.21 29.78 11.72
CA GLN A 47 6.49 30.21 12.25
C GLN A 47 7.65 29.34 11.73
N ALA A 48 7.44 28.04 11.58
CA ALA A 48 8.46 27.11 11.10
C ALA A 48 8.65 27.17 9.57
N PHE A 49 7.57 27.33 8.81
CA PHE A 49 7.56 27.18 7.35
C PHE A 49 7.25 28.49 6.59
N GLY A 50 6.93 29.56 7.30
CA GLY A 50 6.45 30.81 6.72
C GLY A 50 4.96 30.79 6.40
N GLU A 51 4.41 31.97 6.12
CA GLU A 51 3.11 32.07 5.44
C GLU A 51 3.28 31.60 3.98
N PRO A 52 2.36 30.77 3.45
CA PRO A 52 2.35 30.45 2.04
C PRO A 52 2.37 31.74 1.23
N SER A 53 3.25 31.80 0.22
CA SER A 53 3.25 32.90 -0.73
C SER A 53 1.84 33.07 -1.31
N THR A 54 1.21 34.23 -1.10
CA THR A 54 -0.06 34.59 -1.74
C THR A 54 0.10 34.89 -3.23
N ARG A 55 1.34 34.90 -3.73
CA ARG A 55 1.62 34.87 -5.16
C ARG A 55 1.35 33.45 -5.65
N PHE A 56 0.09 33.17 -5.94
CA PHE A 56 -0.27 32.09 -6.82
C PHE A 56 0.33 32.44 -8.19
N SER A 57 1.24 31.60 -8.68
CA SER A 57 1.62 31.63 -10.09
C SER A 57 0.33 31.56 -10.90
N SER A 58 0.23 32.36 -11.97
CA SER A 58 -0.90 32.20 -12.90
C SER A 58 -0.97 30.73 -13.35
N LEU A 59 -2.14 30.22 -13.73
CA LEU A 59 -2.22 28.85 -14.27
C LEU A 59 -1.19 28.64 -15.38
N GLN A 60 -0.97 29.64 -16.24
CA GLN A 60 0.07 29.59 -17.26
C GLN A 60 1.48 29.47 -16.67
N GLU A 61 1.83 30.26 -15.66
CA GLU A 61 3.14 30.18 -14.99
C GLU A 61 3.33 28.87 -14.22
N TYR A 62 2.25 28.30 -13.66
CA TYR A 62 2.26 26.96 -13.07
C TYR A 62 2.52 25.89 -14.14
N LEU A 63 1.82 25.97 -15.28
CA LEU A 63 1.99 25.04 -16.40
C LEU A 63 3.38 25.19 -17.07
N ASP A 64 3.89 26.41 -17.19
CA ASP A 64 5.24 26.69 -17.72
C ASP A 64 6.34 26.21 -16.74
N TYR A 65 6.10 26.31 -15.43
CA TYR A 65 7.00 25.79 -14.38
C TYR A 65 6.98 24.26 -14.30
N PHE A 66 5.82 23.66 -14.57
CA PHE A 66 5.61 22.22 -14.67
C PHE A 66 5.66 21.77 -16.14
N ASP A 67 6.81 21.99 -16.78
CA ASP A 67 7.18 21.20 -17.96
C ASP A 67 7.36 19.74 -17.52
N TYR A 68 6.29 18.95 -17.60
CA TYR A 68 6.28 17.57 -17.16
C TYR A 68 7.32 16.73 -17.92
N ASP A 69 7.62 17.08 -19.17
CA ASP A 69 8.60 16.38 -20.00
C ASP A 69 10.03 16.47 -19.44
N ARG A 70 10.32 17.45 -18.55
CA ARG A 70 11.61 17.50 -17.83
C ARG A 70 11.87 16.26 -16.97
N TYR A 71 10.80 15.59 -16.56
CA TYR A 71 10.85 14.36 -15.77
C TYR A 71 11.01 13.14 -16.68
N LEU A 72 10.65 13.22 -17.96
CA LEU A 72 10.73 12.12 -18.91
C LEU A 72 12.13 12.01 -19.54
N GLY A 73 12.28 11.12 -20.53
CA GLY A 73 13.53 10.95 -21.27
C GLY A 73 14.71 10.51 -20.40
N SER A 74 15.76 11.34 -20.32
CA SER A 74 16.99 11.03 -19.58
C SER A 74 16.78 11.04 -18.06
N THR A 75 15.88 11.87 -17.54
CA THR A 75 15.56 11.92 -16.11
C THR A 75 14.89 10.62 -15.67
N LEU A 76 13.85 10.18 -16.38
CA LEU A 76 13.21 8.88 -16.16
C LEU A 76 14.21 7.73 -16.31
N SER A 77 15.05 7.76 -17.34
CA SER A 77 16.08 6.73 -17.56
C SER A 77 17.09 6.66 -16.40
N THR A 78 17.43 7.81 -15.80
CA THR A 78 18.29 7.89 -14.61
C THR A 78 17.60 7.32 -13.38
N ALA A 79 16.31 7.60 -13.19
CA ALA A 79 15.52 7.03 -12.11
C ALA A 79 15.42 5.50 -12.21
N ILE A 80 15.10 4.97 -13.40
CA ILE A 80 15.07 3.53 -13.70
C ILE A 80 16.44 2.89 -13.40
N THR A 81 17.53 3.48 -13.92
CA THR A 81 18.88 2.96 -13.69
C THR A 81 19.23 2.95 -12.20
N SER A 82 18.88 4.02 -11.49
CA SER A 82 19.13 4.12 -10.05
C SER A 82 18.39 3.04 -9.27
N MET A 83 17.12 2.77 -9.62
CA MET A 83 16.34 1.67 -9.06
C MET A 83 17.03 0.33 -9.31
N GLN A 84 17.41 0.04 -10.55
CA GLN A 84 18.02 -1.23 -10.95
C GLN A 84 19.36 -1.48 -10.26
N LEU A 85 20.14 -0.43 -10.00
CA LEU A 85 21.39 -0.49 -9.21
C LEU A 85 21.15 -0.68 -7.71
N GLY A 86 19.89 -0.81 -7.27
CA GLY A 86 19.54 -0.99 -5.87
C GLY A 86 19.60 0.30 -5.05
N SER A 87 19.59 1.47 -5.69
CA SER A 87 19.54 2.75 -4.98
C SER A 87 18.23 2.84 -4.21
N ARG A 88 18.34 3.00 -2.90
CA ARG A 88 17.21 3.13 -1.98
C ARG A 88 16.89 4.61 -1.79
N PRO A 89 15.60 5.02 -1.69
CA PRO A 89 14.35 4.25 -1.75
C PRO A 89 13.70 4.19 -3.15
N VAL A 90 14.49 4.24 -4.24
CA VAL A 90 14.02 4.63 -5.60
C VAL A 90 12.93 3.72 -6.17
N MET A 91 12.92 2.42 -5.83
CA MET A 91 11.92 1.49 -6.36
C MET A 91 10.48 1.89 -6.01
N TRP A 92 10.21 2.34 -4.78
CA TRP A 92 8.85 2.77 -4.44
C TRP A 92 8.47 4.01 -5.20
N SER A 93 9.40 4.97 -5.32
CA SER A 93 9.07 6.22 -6.01
C SER A 93 8.60 6.02 -7.46
N MET A 94 8.89 4.87 -8.07
CA MET A 94 8.39 4.53 -9.40
C MET A 94 6.87 4.44 -9.47
N ASP A 95 6.15 4.18 -8.36
CA ASP A 95 4.69 4.23 -8.37
C ASP A 95 4.18 5.65 -8.71
N TYR A 96 4.77 6.69 -8.11
CA TYR A 96 4.44 8.08 -8.42
C TYR A 96 4.72 8.43 -9.88
N TRP A 97 5.82 7.91 -10.44
CA TRP A 97 6.13 8.07 -11.86
C TRP A 97 5.07 7.44 -12.77
N MET A 98 4.66 6.21 -12.47
CA MET A 98 3.65 5.51 -13.25
C MET A 98 2.28 6.18 -13.13
N ILE A 99 1.86 6.56 -11.92
CA ILE A 99 0.63 7.32 -11.68
C ILE A 99 0.66 8.63 -12.46
N SER A 100 1.75 9.41 -12.37
CA SER A 100 1.81 10.72 -13.02
C SER A 100 1.75 10.62 -14.56
N MET A 101 2.26 9.54 -15.15
CA MET A 101 2.14 9.30 -16.59
C MET A 101 0.74 8.86 -17.01
N ASN A 102 0.04 8.06 -16.20
CA ASN A 102 -1.37 7.75 -16.42
C ASN A 102 -2.24 9.02 -16.36
N GLU A 103 -2.00 9.88 -15.37
CA GLU A 103 -2.69 11.16 -15.22
C GLU A 103 -2.37 12.14 -16.37
N ALA A 104 -1.12 12.19 -16.82
CA ALA A 104 -0.74 12.98 -17.99
C ALA A 104 -1.49 12.53 -19.23
N TYR A 105 -1.60 11.22 -19.47
CA TYR A 105 -2.44 10.67 -20.54
C TYR A 105 -3.92 11.04 -20.37
N HIS A 106 -4.49 10.92 -19.17
CA HIS A 106 -5.87 11.33 -18.91
C HIS A 106 -6.13 12.80 -19.26
N ALA A 107 -5.16 13.68 -18.96
CA ALA A 107 -5.29 15.11 -19.18
C ALA A 107 -5.14 15.51 -20.65
N THR A 108 -4.29 14.81 -21.42
CA THR A 108 -3.92 15.23 -22.78
C THR A 108 -4.47 14.33 -23.89
N GLY A 109 -4.78 13.06 -23.58
CA GLY A 109 -5.02 12.01 -24.56
C GLY A 109 -3.78 11.63 -25.39
N ASP A 110 -2.58 12.03 -24.96
CA ASP A 110 -1.35 11.76 -25.71
C ASP A 110 -0.74 10.39 -25.32
N PRO A 111 -0.74 9.39 -26.23
CA PRO A 111 -0.23 8.05 -25.94
C PRO A 111 1.29 8.03 -25.69
N TYR A 112 2.00 9.13 -25.95
CA TYR A 112 3.40 9.31 -25.54
C TYR A 112 3.61 8.96 -24.05
N TYR A 113 2.73 9.43 -23.17
CA TYR A 113 2.87 9.20 -21.72
C TYR A 113 2.69 7.72 -21.36
N LEU A 114 1.77 7.01 -22.02
CA LEU A 114 1.61 5.57 -21.83
C LEU A 114 2.84 4.80 -22.33
N ARG A 115 3.46 5.22 -23.44
CA ARG A 115 4.70 4.60 -23.95
C ARG A 115 5.87 4.80 -22.98
N GLU A 116 6.00 5.98 -22.37
CA GLU A 116 6.98 6.20 -21.32
C GLU A 116 6.66 5.40 -20.05
N ASN A 117 5.37 5.26 -19.70
CA ASN A 117 4.95 4.44 -18.56
C ASN A 117 5.32 2.96 -18.77
N LEU A 118 5.09 2.42 -19.97
CA LEU A 118 5.48 1.05 -20.30
C LEU A 118 6.98 0.77 -20.04
N ARG A 119 7.86 1.74 -20.31
CA ARG A 119 9.30 1.62 -20.00
C ARG A 119 9.54 1.47 -18.49
N CYS A 120 8.78 2.22 -17.69
CA CYS A 120 8.83 2.13 -16.23
C CYS A 120 8.28 0.78 -15.73
N ILE A 121 7.12 0.36 -16.23
CA ILE A 121 6.46 -0.90 -15.86
C ILE A 121 7.40 -2.09 -16.10
N ARG A 122 7.97 -2.20 -17.31
CA ARG A 122 8.96 -3.23 -17.64
C ARG A 122 10.11 -3.27 -16.65
N ALA A 123 10.71 -2.10 -16.37
CA ALA A 123 11.84 -2.02 -15.44
C ALA A 123 11.47 -2.40 -14.00
N VAL A 124 10.26 -2.07 -13.55
CA VAL A 124 9.78 -2.44 -12.21
C VAL A 124 9.49 -3.95 -12.13
N LEU A 125 8.88 -4.54 -13.16
CA LEU A 125 8.64 -5.98 -13.24
C LEU A 125 9.95 -6.78 -13.29
N ASP A 126 10.94 -6.35 -14.08
CA ASP A 126 12.29 -6.95 -14.10
C ASP A 126 12.98 -6.88 -12.73
N TYR A 127 12.60 -5.90 -11.91
CA TYR A 127 13.11 -5.73 -10.56
C TYR A 127 12.27 -6.47 -9.50
N ARG A 128 11.27 -7.27 -9.85
CA ARG A 128 10.52 -8.11 -8.90
C ARG A 128 11.44 -9.19 -8.32
N ASP A 129 11.25 -9.57 -7.06
CA ASP A 129 12.21 -10.39 -6.30
C ASP A 129 12.46 -11.76 -6.94
N ASP A 130 11.44 -12.40 -7.47
CA ASP A 130 11.54 -13.67 -8.20
C ASP A 130 12.25 -13.55 -9.55
N GLN A 131 12.07 -12.44 -10.27
CA GLN A 131 12.75 -12.21 -11.55
C GLN A 131 14.27 -12.07 -11.39
N ARG A 132 14.72 -11.54 -10.25
CA ARG A 132 16.15 -11.37 -9.93
C ARG A 132 16.72 -12.42 -8.97
N GLY A 133 15.91 -13.37 -8.52
CA GLY A 133 16.30 -14.36 -7.51
C GLY A 133 16.64 -13.78 -6.14
N ALA A 134 16.05 -12.64 -5.76
CA ALA A 134 16.22 -12.04 -4.44
C ALA A 134 15.43 -12.82 -3.39
N THR A 135 16.12 -13.24 -2.33
CA THR A 135 15.51 -13.99 -1.22
C THR A 135 15.02 -13.06 -0.12
N LEU A 136 13.87 -13.39 0.45
CA LEU A 136 13.39 -12.86 1.73
C LEU A 136 14.23 -13.39 2.90
N TYR A 137 14.00 -12.85 4.10
CA TYR A 137 14.74 -13.17 5.32
C TYR A 137 14.70 -14.67 5.70
N ASN A 138 13.65 -15.38 5.26
CA ASN A 138 13.45 -16.81 5.49
C ASN A 138 13.99 -17.69 4.33
N GLY A 139 14.67 -17.10 3.35
CA GLY A 139 15.21 -17.78 2.18
C GLY A 139 14.19 -18.02 1.05
N ALA A 140 12.91 -17.66 1.24
CA ALA A 140 11.91 -17.77 0.18
C ALA A 140 12.15 -16.74 -0.92
N ILE A 141 11.78 -17.10 -2.15
CA ILE A 141 11.69 -16.18 -3.29
C ILE A 141 10.20 -15.97 -3.56
N ALA A 142 9.79 -14.72 -3.77
CA ALA A 142 8.39 -14.34 -3.88
C ALA A 142 8.16 -13.34 -5.03
N PRO A 143 6.99 -13.35 -5.69
CA PRO A 143 6.63 -12.40 -6.74
C PRO A 143 6.24 -11.04 -6.13
N VAL A 144 7.19 -10.38 -5.47
CA VAL A 144 6.98 -9.12 -4.73
C VAL A 144 8.21 -8.21 -4.85
N TRP A 145 8.12 -6.97 -4.35
CA TRP A 145 9.27 -6.07 -4.22
C TRP A 145 9.70 -5.92 -2.77
N GLY A 146 10.47 -6.90 -2.27
CA GLY A 146 10.95 -6.90 -0.90
C GLY A 146 11.90 -5.75 -0.59
N THR A 147 12.14 -5.52 0.70
CA THR A 147 13.17 -4.58 1.18
C THR A 147 13.62 -4.95 2.59
N ASP A 148 14.82 -4.55 2.98
CA ASP A 148 15.26 -4.61 4.38
C ASP A 148 15.26 -3.22 5.06
N ILE A 149 14.93 -2.12 4.34
CA ILE A 149 14.96 -0.74 4.88
C ILE A 149 14.14 -0.62 6.15
N TYR A 150 12.95 -1.19 6.14
CA TYR A 150 12.06 -1.12 7.29
C TYR A 150 12.40 -2.17 8.32
N SER A 151 13.02 -3.30 7.95
CA SER A 151 13.19 -4.49 8.79
C SER A 151 14.06 -4.37 10.05
N GLY A 152 14.65 -3.19 10.31
CA GLY A 152 15.58 -3.00 11.43
C GLY A 152 16.82 -3.90 11.36
N GLY A 153 17.24 -4.29 10.16
CA GLY A 153 18.40 -5.17 9.93
C GLY A 153 18.10 -6.67 10.10
N THR A 154 16.83 -7.07 10.26
CA THR A 154 16.43 -8.48 10.40
C THR A 154 16.31 -9.24 9.08
N GLY A 155 16.57 -8.56 7.96
CA GLY A 155 16.59 -9.14 6.62
C GLY A 155 15.45 -8.63 5.73
N ARG A 156 15.50 -9.04 4.47
CA ARG A 156 14.58 -8.58 3.43
C ARG A 156 13.17 -9.14 3.65
N ARG A 157 12.16 -8.27 3.65
CA ARG A 157 10.74 -8.62 3.86
C ARG A 157 9.88 -8.01 2.77
N TYR A 158 8.70 -8.57 2.56
CA TYR A 158 7.69 -8.00 1.65
C TYR A 158 6.68 -7.17 2.45
N TYR A 159 5.95 -6.27 1.79
CA TYR A 159 4.94 -5.44 2.45
C TYR A 159 3.72 -5.31 1.54
N THR A 160 2.55 -5.75 2.00
CA THR A 160 1.29 -5.77 1.24
C THR A 160 0.96 -4.40 0.66
N GLY A 161 1.05 -3.34 1.48
CA GLY A 161 0.80 -1.98 1.00
C GLY A 161 1.73 -1.53 -0.13
N HIS A 162 3.00 -1.92 -0.13
CA HIS A 162 3.92 -1.58 -1.22
C HIS A 162 3.54 -2.30 -2.52
N SER A 163 3.18 -3.58 -2.44
CA SER A 163 2.71 -4.31 -3.61
C SER A 163 1.49 -3.63 -4.20
N GLY A 164 0.49 -3.28 -3.39
CA GLY A 164 -0.69 -2.54 -3.85
C GLY A 164 -0.38 -1.15 -4.42
N MET A 165 0.62 -0.45 -3.87
CA MET A 165 1.08 0.83 -4.43
C MET A 165 1.67 0.68 -5.83
N VAL A 166 2.51 -0.34 -6.02
CA VAL A 166 3.24 -0.59 -7.28
C VAL A 166 2.35 -1.19 -8.36
N THR A 167 1.45 -2.12 -8.01
CA THR A 167 0.60 -2.80 -9.00
C THR A 167 -0.58 -1.96 -9.46
N PHE A 168 -1.11 -1.08 -8.62
CA PHE A 168 -2.23 -0.19 -8.99
C PHE A 168 -2.00 0.58 -10.30
N PRO A 169 -0.92 1.37 -10.48
CA PRO A 169 -0.73 2.13 -11.71
C PRO A 169 -0.39 1.26 -12.93
N MET A 170 0.11 0.03 -12.73
CA MET A 170 0.28 -0.93 -13.83
C MET A 170 -1.08 -1.41 -14.35
N LEU A 171 -2.01 -1.72 -13.45
CA LEU A 171 -3.37 -2.13 -13.82
C LEU A 171 -4.14 -0.98 -14.46
N GLU A 172 -4.01 0.23 -13.93
CA GLU A 172 -4.59 1.41 -14.56
C GLU A 172 -4.01 1.64 -15.96
N PHE A 173 -2.70 1.50 -16.16
CA PHE A 173 -2.09 1.53 -17.48
C PHE A 173 -2.72 0.50 -18.42
N LEU A 174 -2.89 -0.76 -17.99
CA LEU A 174 -3.52 -1.80 -18.78
C LEU A 174 -4.98 -1.47 -19.12
N LEU A 175 -5.71 -0.79 -18.23
CA LEU A 175 -7.06 -0.31 -18.52
C LEU A 175 -7.06 0.81 -19.57
N LEU A 176 -6.10 1.73 -19.50
CA LEU A 176 -6.00 2.85 -20.43
C LEU A 176 -5.61 2.38 -21.84
N VAL A 177 -4.66 1.46 -21.94
CA VAL A 177 -4.20 0.91 -23.22
C VAL A 177 -5.32 0.19 -23.97
N GLN A 178 -6.33 -0.37 -23.30
CA GLN A 178 -7.50 -0.97 -23.97
C GLN A 178 -8.23 0.03 -24.90
N ASN A 179 -8.11 1.34 -24.64
CA ASN A 179 -8.70 2.39 -25.47
C ASN A 179 -7.74 2.94 -26.54
N GLU A 180 -6.46 2.54 -26.52
CA GLU A 180 -5.42 2.97 -27.45
C GLU A 180 -5.08 1.85 -28.43
N THR A 181 -5.84 1.74 -29.53
CA THR A 181 -5.76 0.59 -30.44
C THR A 181 -4.36 0.31 -30.99
N ASP A 182 -3.60 1.37 -31.30
CA ASP A 182 -2.24 1.22 -31.85
C ASP A 182 -1.27 0.74 -30.77
N LEU A 183 -1.36 1.29 -29.56
CA LEU A 183 -0.51 0.87 -28.45
C LEU A 183 -0.87 -0.55 -27.97
N LEU A 184 -2.16 -0.89 -27.92
CA LEU A 184 -2.62 -2.24 -27.60
C LEU A 184 -2.10 -3.27 -28.62
N ALA A 185 -2.16 -2.93 -29.91
CA ALA A 185 -1.60 -3.77 -30.97
C ALA A 185 -0.08 -3.89 -30.87
N ASP A 186 0.62 -2.80 -30.50
CA ASP A 186 2.07 -2.80 -30.27
C ASP A 186 2.48 -3.66 -29.05
N LEU A 187 1.69 -3.66 -27.97
CA LEU A 187 1.92 -4.52 -26.81
C LEU A 187 1.76 -6.00 -27.17
N GLY A 188 0.71 -6.34 -27.91
CA GLY A 188 0.39 -7.73 -28.25
C GLY A 188 0.30 -8.61 -26.99
N ASP A 189 1.02 -9.75 -27.00
CA ASP A 189 1.02 -10.73 -25.91
C ASP A 189 1.58 -10.16 -24.59
N GLU A 190 2.39 -9.09 -24.64
CA GLU A 190 2.97 -8.47 -23.44
C GLU A 190 1.88 -7.89 -22.52
N TYR A 191 0.72 -7.53 -23.07
CA TYR A 191 -0.43 -7.11 -22.27
C TYR A 191 -0.80 -8.17 -21.22
N ASP A 192 -0.95 -9.41 -21.67
CA ASP A 192 -1.32 -10.54 -20.83
C ASP A 192 -0.15 -10.95 -19.93
N GLU A 193 1.10 -10.84 -20.39
CA GLU A 193 2.29 -11.09 -19.56
C GLU A 193 2.36 -10.13 -18.36
N ILE A 194 2.19 -8.81 -18.59
CA ILE A 194 2.16 -7.81 -17.52
C ILE A 194 1.00 -8.11 -16.56
N LEU A 195 -0.20 -8.38 -17.09
CA LEU A 195 -1.37 -8.68 -16.27
C LEU A 195 -1.15 -9.91 -15.38
N ASN A 196 -0.60 -10.99 -15.94
CA ASN A 196 -0.30 -12.21 -15.20
C ASN A 196 0.74 -11.97 -14.10
N LEU A 197 1.81 -11.22 -14.37
CA LEU A 197 2.81 -10.89 -13.37
C LEU A 197 2.21 -10.03 -12.23
N VAL A 198 1.31 -9.10 -12.56
CA VAL A 198 0.60 -8.34 -11.53
C VAL A 198 -0.31 -9.26 -10.71
N HIS A 199 -1.07 -10.15 -11.34
CA HIS A 199 -1.96 -11.10 -10.65
C HIS A 199 -1.19 -12.02 -9.71
N GLU A 200 -0.04 -12.58 -10.14
CA GLU A 200 0.83 -13.38 -9.27
C GLU A 200 1.23 -12.63 -7.98
N THR A 201 1.43 -11.32 -8.09
CA THR A 201 1.75 -10.46 -6.94
C THR A 201 0.55 -10.30 -6.02
N LEU A 202 -0.63 -9.99 -6.58
CA LEU A 202 -1.88 -9.84 -5.82
C LEU A 202 -2.27 -11.15 -5.12
N ASP A 203 -2.24 -12.26 -5.84
CA ASP A 203 -2.55 -13.60 -5.36
C ASP A 203 -1.60 -14.04 -4.24
N TYR A 204 -0.33 -13.65 -4.31
CA TYR A 204 0.64 -13.93 -3.25
C TYR A 204 0.18 -13.38 -1.90
N HIS A 205 -0.55 -12.25 -1.89
CA HIS A 205 -1.06 -11.60 -0.68
C HIS A 205 -2.38 -12.18 -0.15
N SER A 206 -2.99 -13.17 -0.81
CA SER A 206 -4.12 -13.93 -0.24
C SER A 206 -3.78 -14.55 1.13
N ARG A 207 -2.50 -14.86 1.38
CA ARG A 207 -1.99 -15.35 2.67
C ARG A 207 -2.04 -14.32 3.80
N ASP A 208 -2.06 -13.04 3.45
CA ASP A 208 -2.11 -11.93 4.39
C ASP A 208 -3.56 -11.49 4.65
N TRP A 209 -4.54 -12.09 3.98
CA TRP A 209 -5.97 -11.78 4.12
C TRP A 209 -6.60 -12.61 5.24
N ASN A 210 -7.41 -11.96 6.07
CA ASN A 210 -8.27 -12.61 7.05
C ASN A 210 -9.73 -12.22 6.80
N GLU A 211 -10.59 -13.22 6.74
CA GLU A 211 -12.05 -13.06 6.74
C GLU A 211 -12.56 -12.54 8.10
N GLY A 212 -13.63 -11.77 8.06
CA GLY A 212 -14.36 -11.25 9.21
C GLY A 212 -13.94 -9.84 9.67
N PRO A 213 -14.57 -9.34 10.74
CA PRO A 213 -15.40 -10.09 11.69
C PRO A 213 -16.81 -10.48 11.19
N GLU A 214 -17.41 -9.70 10.30
CA GLU A 214 -18.74 -10.01 9.75
C GLU A 214 -18.67 -10.88 8.48
N PRO A 215 -19.75 -11.61 8.13
CA PRO A 215 -19.86 -12.24 6.82
C PRO A 215 -19.80 -11.14 5.76
N ASP A 216 -18.84 -11.24 4.83
CA ASP A 216 -18.53 -10.25 3.77
C ASP A 216 -17.55 -9.12 4.18
N GLU A 217 -16.94 -9.20 5.36
CA GLU A 217 -15.81 -8.34 5.73
C GLU A 217 -14.49 -9.11 5.67
N GLY A 218 -13.39 -8.38 5.50
CA GLY A 218 -12.06 -8.90 5.74
C GLY A 218 -11.02 -7.80 5.77
N HIS A 219 -9.82 -8.17 6.19
CA HIS A 219 -8.72 -7.22 6.39
C HIS A 219 -7.38 -7.90 6.18
N PHE A 220 -6.40 -7.11 5.73
CA PHE A 220 -5.02 -7.57 5.68
C PHE A 220 -4.38 -7.51 7.07
N PHE A 221 -3.58 -8.51 7.41
CA PHE A 221 -2.76 -8.51 8.63
C PHE A 221 -1.27 -8.45 8.32
N ASN A 222 -0.50 -8.04 9.33
CA ASN A 222 0.95 -8.08 9.27
C ASN A 222 1.45 -9.51 9.52
N HIS A 223 1.57 -10.29 8.45
CA HIS A 223 2.14 -11.63 8.48
C HIS A 223 3.56 -11.61 9.09
N PRO A 224 3.98 -12.65 9.85
CA PRO A 224 5.32 -12.72 10.41
C PRO A 224 6.44 -12.61 9.37
N ASP A 225 6.15 -12.96 8.11
CA ASP A 225 7.08 -12.79 6.99
C ASP A 225 7.11 -11.38 6.37
N SER A 226 6.08 -10.57 6.62
CA SER A 226 5.95 -9.21 6.07
C SER A 226 6.36 -8.12 7.05
N GLU A 227 6.16 -8.31 8.36
CA GLU A 227 6.42 -7.29 9.38
C GLU A 227 7.45 -7.73 10.42
N TYR A 228 8.41 -6.86 10.71
CA TYR A 228 9.50 -7.11 11.66
C TYR A 228 9.17 -6.64 13.08
N ARG A 229 8.30 -5.63 13.22
CA ARG A 229 7.94 -5.12 14.54
C ARG A 229 6.98 -6.10 15.19
N SER A 230 7.47 -6.85 16.18
CA SER A 230 6.69 -7.82 16.95
C SER A 230 5.37 -7.25 17.48
N GLN A 231 5.33 -5.96 17.81
CA GLN A 231 4.11 -5.28 18.27
C GLN A 231 3.01 -5.15 17.21
N TYR A 232 3.36 -5.22 15.92
CA TYR A 232 2.41 -5.14 14.81
C TYR A 232 2.15 -6.49 14.16
N GLN A 233 2.95 -7.53 14.46
CA GLN A 233 2.73 -8.88 13.95
C GLN A 233 1.35 -9.41 14.35
N ASN A 234 0.67 -10.05 13.40
CA ASN A 234 -0.69 -10.57 13.55
C ASN A 234 -1.72 -9.51 13.96
N GLN A 235 -1.41 -8.22 13.77
CA GLN A 235 -2.38 -7.14 13.89
C GLN A 235 -2.93 -6.78 12.50
N PRO A 236 -4.17 -6.29 12.42
CA PRO A 236 -4.68 -5.67 11.20
C PRO A 236 -3.74 -4.56 10.72
N GLN A 237 -3.55 -4.48 9.41
CA GLN A 237 -2.80 -3.40 8.80
C GLN A 237 -3.56 -2.08 8.98
N PRO A 238 -2.89 -0.93 9.11
CA PRO A 238 -3.57 0.36 9.12
C PRO A 238 -4.30 0.60 7.79
N ALA A 239 -5.39 1.37 7.86
CA ALA A 239 -6.32 1.57 6.74
C ALA A 239 -5.63 2.03 5.45
N ASN A 240 -4.60 2.88 5.53
CA ASN A 240 -3.88 3.35 4.35
C ASN A 240 -3.18 2.21 3.57
N LEU A 241 -2.62 1.21 4.26
CA LEU A 241 -1.99 0.05 3.60
C LEU A 241 -3.05 -0.88 3.01
N GLN A 242 -4.16 -1.08 3.73
CA GLN A 242 -5.29 -1.85 3.24
C GLN A 242 -5.90 -1.20 1.99
N CYS A 243 -6.10 0.11 1.98
CA CYS A 243 -6.60 0.85 0.82
C CYS A 243 -5.65 0.76 -0.38
N ALA A 244 -4.33 0.75 -0.17
CA ALA A 244 -3.37 0.59 -1.26
C ALA A 244 -3.51 -0.76 -1.97
N MET A 245 -3.74 -1.85 -1.22
CA MET A 245 -4.03 -3.15 -1.81
C MET A 245 -5.45 -3.23 -2.39
N GLY A 246 -6.45 -2.71 -1.66
CA GLY A 246 -7.85 -2.73 -2.10
C GLY A 246 -8.08 -2.02 -3.43
N ARG A 247 -7.43 -0.86 -3.67
CA ARG A 247 -7.51 -0.19 -4.98
C ARG A 247 -6.89 -1.00 -6.12
N ALA A 248 -5.83 -1.76 -5.83
CA ALA A 248 -5.17 -2.59 -6.84
C ALA A 248 -6.03 -3.81 -7.19
N LEU A 249 -6.61 -4.48 -6.18
CA LEU A 249 -7.57 -5.58 -6.39
C LEU A 249 -8.76 -5.11 -7.22
N TRP A 250 -9.39 -3.99 -6.83
CA TRP A 250 -10.49 -3.42 -7.58
C TRP A 250 -10.11 -3.09 -9.04
N MET A 251 -8.92 -2.52 -9.27
CA MET A 251 -8.45 -2.23 -10.63
C MET A 251 -8.16 -3.50 -11.43
N SER A 252 -7.66 -4.55 -10.79
CA SER A 252 -7.49 -5.86 -11.45
C SER A 252 -8.82 -6.45 -11.89
N TRP A 253 -9.85 -6.41 -11.03
CA TRP A 253 -11.20 -6.79 -11.41
C TRP A 253 -11.72 -5.95 -12.58
N LYS A 254 -11.46 -4.64 -12.58
CA LYS A 254 -11.87 -3.73 -13.67
C LYS A 254 -11.22 -4.06 -15.01
N VAL A 255 -9.95 -4.44 -15.02
CA VAL A 255 -9.19 -4.79 -16.23
C VAL A 255 -9.54 -6.17 -16.77
N SER A 256 -9.63 -7.16 -15.88
CA SER A 256 -9.64 -8.58 -16.26
C SER A 256 -11.00 -9.26 -16.10
N GLY A 257 -11.88 -8.68 -15.27
CA GLY A 257 -13.09 -9.33 -14.80
C GLY A 257 -12.86 -10.43 -13.76
N ASP A 258 -11.64 -10.60 -13.23
CA ASP A 258 -11.34 -11.61 -12.22
C ASP A 258 -12.11 -11.34 -10.91
N THR A 259 -13.05 -12.23 -10.60
CA THR A 259 -13.93 -12.11 -9.44
C THR A 259 -13.24 -12.43 -8.12
N THR A 260 -12.05 -13.02 -8.14
CA THR A 260 -11.26 -13.26 -6.92
C THR A 260 -10.70 -11.95 -6.35
N HIS A 261 -10.53 -10.92 -7.19
CA HIS A 261 -10.06 -9.59 -6.82
C HIS A 261 -11.18 -8.55 -6.65
N ARG A 262 -12.45 -9.00 -6.58
CA ARG A 262 -13.62 -8.11 -6.52
C ARG A 262 -13.85 -7.51 -5.14
#